data_AF-A0A1S1ELG0-F1
#
_entry.id   AF-A0A1S1ELG0-F1
#
_cell.length_a   1.000
_cell.length_b   1.000
_cell.length_c   1.000
_cell.angle_alpha   90.00
_cell.angle_beta   90.00
_cell.angle_gamma   90.00
#
_symmetry.space_group_name_H-M   'P 1'
#
loop_
_entity.id
_entity.type
_entity.pdbx_description
1 polymer ?
#
loop_
_entity_poly.entity_id
_entity_poly.type
_entity_poly.pdbx_seq_one_letter_code
_entity_poly.pdbx_strand_id
1 'polypeptide(L)'
;MVGVFALALVVGGCSTSADLDGTYTKVESAGEESLTSTLTIDGGDCTLHHVAETENVEADESCTVDEDNLIFTADGAETRLPVTQSDNGDLRIGLGDGELYQKSH
;
A
#
# COMPACT_ATOMS: atom_id res chain seq x y z
N MET A 1 4.67 -48.31 -20.39
CA MET A 1 4.11 -48.31 -19.03
C MET A 1 4.70 -47.10 -18.33
N VAL A 2 3.85 -46.11 -18.04
CA VAL A 2 3.94 -45.07 -16.98
C VAL A 2 5.33 -44.47 -16.69
N GLY A 3 5.58 -43.17 -16.81
CA GLY A 3 4.65 -42.07 -16.93
C GLY A 3 5.38 -40.73 -17.06
N VAL A 4 4.60 -39.77 -17.55
CA VAL A 4 4.86 -38.34 -17.51
C VAL A 4 4.93 -37.91 -16.05
N PHE A 5 5.94 -37.14 -15.68
CA PHE A 5 5.78 -36.02 -14.75
C PHE A 5 6.63 -34.88 -15.26
N ALA A 6 6.03 -34.08 -16.15
CA ALA A 6 6.41 -32.69 -16.30
C ALA A 6 6.23 -32.06 -14.93
N LEU A 7 7.33 -31.73 -14.26
CA LEU A 7 7.30 -30.95 -13.03
C LEU A 7 6.99 -29.50 -13.43
N ALA A 8 5.69 -29.26 -13.58
CA ALA A 8 5.14 -27.95 -13.81
C ALA A 8 5.41 -27.07 -12.58
N LEU A 9 5.97 -25.89 -12.87
CA LEU A 9 5.61 -24.64 -12.23
C LEU A 9 5.87 -24.55 -10.72
N VAL A 10 7.12 -24.26 -10.37
CA VAL A 10 7.34 -23.25 -9.33
C VAL A 10 7.00 -21.91 -9.98
N VAL A 11 5.71 -21.55 -10.02
CA VAL A 11 5.33 -20.13 -9.98
C VAL A 11 5.72 -19.72 -8.57
N GLY A 12 7.00 -19.39 -8.38
CA GLY A 12 7.40 -18.59 -7.24
C GLY A 12 6.56 -17.34 -7.37
N GLY A 13 5.61 -17.17 -6.45
CA GLY A 13 4.72 -16.02 -6.41
C GLY A 13 5.58 -14.78 -6.34
N CYS A 14 5.87 -14.21 -7.50
CA CYS A 14 6.29 -12.85 -7.61
C CYS A 14 5.06 -12.02 -7.28
N SER A 15 4.69 -11.94 -6.00
CA SER A 15 4.01 -10.75 -5.48
C SER A 15 5.07 -9.65 -5.44
N THR A 16 5.59 -9.31 -6.62
CA THR A 16 6.63 -8.31 -6.79
C THR A 16 5.94 -6.98 -6.60
N SER A 17 6.49 -6.14 -5.74
CA SER A 17 6.06 -4.78 -5.42
C SER A 17 5.45 -3.97 -6.58
N ALA A 18 5.84 -4.23 -7.84
CA ALA A 18 5.22 -3.72 -9.06
C ALA A 18 3.69 -3.99 -9.22
N ASP A 19 3.12 -5.02 -8.57
CA ASP A 19 1.67 -5.27 -8.58
C ASP A 19 0.90 -4.23 -7.74
N LEU A 20 1.60 -3.54 -6.84
CA LEU A 20 1.07 -2.49 -5.98
C LEU A 20 1.30 -1.09 -6.57
N ASP A 21 1.91 -0.98 -7.75
CA ASP A 21 2.14 0.31 -8.40
C ASP A 21 0.82 1.04 -8.66
N GLY A 22 0.77 2.30 -8.23
CA GLY A 22 -0.43 3.10 -8.35
C GLY A 22 -0.49 4.28 -7.41
N THR A 23 -1.56 5.06 -7.57
CA THR A 23 -1.94 6.10 -6.63
C THR A 23 -3.22 5.68 -5.95
N TYR A 24 -3.25 5.82 -4.62
CA TYR A 24 -4.35 5.39 -3.78
C TYR A 24 -4.74 6.51 -2.84
N THR A 25 -6.04 6.73 -2.67
CA THR A 25 -6.55 7.84 -1.86
C THR A 25 -7.44 7.31 -0.74
N LYS A 26 -7.25 7.86 0.45
CA LYS A 26 -8.12 7.68 1.61
C LYS A 26 -8.59 9.06 2.05
N VAL A 27 -9.90 9.21 2.24
CA VAL A 27 -10.49 10.43 2.79
C VAL A 27 -11.14 10.09 4.12
N GLU A 28 -10.69 10.74 5.18
CA GLU A 28 -11.26 10.66 6.51
C GLU A 28 -11.98 11.97 6.81
N SER A 29 -13.22 11.88 7.29
CA SER A 29 -14.00 13.06 7.66
C SER A 29 -14.49 12.92 9.10
N ALA A 30 -14.11 13.88 9.95
CA ALA A 30 -14.54 13.99 11.32
C ALA A 30 -15.26 15.33 11.51
N GLY A 31 -16.58 15.33 11.30
CA GLY A 31 -17.38 16.56 11.38
C GLY A 31 -17.07 17.50 10.22
N GLU A 32 -16.56 18.70 10.52
CA GLU A 32 -16.15 19.71 9.52
C GLU A 32 -14.69 19.57 9.09
N GLU A 33 -13.95 18.63 9.68
CA GLU A 33 -12.54 18.38 9.38
C GLU A 33 -12.41 17.20 8.42
N SER A 34 -11.65 17.40 7.33
CA SER A 34 -11.28 16.37 6.37
C SER A 34 -9.77 16.22 6.29
N LEU A 35 -9.32 14.96 6.34
CA LEU A 35 -7.95 14.53 6.06
C LEU A 35 -7.97 13.70 4.80
N THR A 36 -7.29 14.17 3.76
CA THR A 36 -7.04 13.39 2.54
C THR A 36 -5.62 12.84 2.60
N SER A 37 -5.49 11.53 2.45
CA SER A 37 -4.21 10.85 2.38
C SER A 37 -4.04 10.20 1.00
N THR A 38 -2.97 10.53 0.31
CA THR A 38 -2.63 10.02 -1.02
C THR A 38 -1.34 9.21 -0.93
N LEU A 39 -1.45 7.91 -1.12
CA LEU A 39 -0.33 6.98 -1.22
C LEU A 39 0.03 6.77 -2.68
N THR A 40 1.27 7.07 -3.06
CA THR A 40 1.84 6.74 -4.36
C THR A 40 2.89 5.66 -4.18
N ILE A 41 2.76 4.56 -4.92
CA ILE A 41 3.71 3.45 -4.97
C ILE A 41 4.28 3.37 -6.39
N ASP A 42 5.61 3.34 -6.50
CA ASP A 42 6.35 3.20 -7.77
C ASP A 42 7.50 2.20 -7.59
N GLY A 43 7.31 0.99 -8.11
CA GLY A 43 8.26 -0.10 -8.03
C GLY A 43 8.40 -0.61 -6.59
N GLY A 44 9.36 -0.08 -5.85
CA GLY A 44 9.65 -0.45 -4.47
C GLY A 44 9.63 0.73 -3.50
N ASP A 45 9.44 1.95 -4.00
CA ASP A 45 9.39 3.16 -3.22
C ASP A 45 7.94 3.63 -3.11
N CYS A 46 7.60 4.25 -1.99
CA CYS A 46 6.30 4.87 -1.81
C CYS A 46 6.37 6.19 -1.05
N THR A 47 5.38 7.05 -1.30
CA THR A 47 5.19 8.31 -0.60
C THR A 47 3.74 8.43 -0.20
N LEU A 48 3.50 8.74 1.07
CA LEU A 48 2.19 9.01 1.64
C LEU A 48 2.10 10.51 1.93
N HIS A 49 1.28 11.21 1.16
CA HIS A 49 1.01 12.63 1.28
C HIS A 49 -0.30 12.86 2.03
N HIS A 50 -0.28 13.68 3.07
CA HIS A 50 -1.44 14.03 3.88
C HIS A 50 -1.79 15.50 3.70
N VAL A 51 -3.07 15.78 3.48
CA VAL A 51 -3.63 17.14 3.41
C VAL A 51 -4.79 17.26 4.40
N ALA A 52 -4.61 18.06 5.44
CA ALA A 52 -5.69 18.47 6.34
C ALA A 52 -6.30 19.79 5.85
N GLU A 53 -7.48 19.73 5.22
CA GLU A 53 -8.06 20.87 4.49
C GLU A 53 -8.39 22.06 5.40
N THR A 54 -8.88 21.79 6.61
CA THR A 54 -9.29 22.83 7.57
C THR A 54 -8.11 23.68 8.05
N GLU A 55 -6.94 23.06 8.20
CA GLU A 55 -5.75 23.72 8.75
C GLU A 55 -4.72 24.11 7.67
N ASN A 56 -4.92 23.70 6.41
CA ASN A 56 -3.94 23.79 5.32
C ASN A 56 -2.57 23.24 5.75
N VAL A 57 -2.59 22.12 6.46
CA VAL A 57 -1.38 21.40 6.90
C VAL A 57 -1.14 20.25 5.94
N GLU A 58 0.07 20.20 5.41
CA GLU A 58 0.54 19.15 4.52
C GLU A 58 1.72 18.40 5.17
N ALA A 59 1.73 17.08 5.06
CA ALA A 59 2.81 16.23 5.55
C ALA A 59 3.12 15.10 4.57
N ASP A 60 4.40 14.82 4.37
CA ASP A 60 4.88 13.73 3.52
C ASP A 60 5.60 12.69 4.36
N GLU A 61 5.25 11.42 4.14
CA GLU A 61 5.92 10.27 4.72
C GLU A 61 6.48 9.39 3.60
N SER A 62 7.78 9.09 3.66
CA SER A 62 8.39 8.14 2.74
C SER A 62 8.31 6.73 3.28
N CYS A 63 8.05 5.78 2.38
CA CYS A 63 8.02 4.37 2.70
C CYS A 63 8.65 3.54 1.58
N THR A 64 8.92 2.27 1.87
CA THR A 64 9.33 1.28 0.86
C THR A 64 8.38 0.09 0.89
N VAL A 65 8.19 -0.54 -0.26
CA VAL A 65 7.44 -1.79 -0.38
C VAL A 65 8.39 -2.97 -0.22
N ASP A 66 8.10 -3.84 0.74
CA ASP A 66 8.82 -5.09 0.97
C ASP A 66 7.82 -6.24 1.10
N GLU A 67 7.81 -7.10 0.08
CA GLU A 67 6.80 -8.16 -0.06
C GLU A 67 5.38 -7.60 0.08
N ASP A 68 4.60 -8.12 1.03
CA ASP A 68 3.24 -7.68 1.34
C ASP A 68 3.23 -6.60 2.45
N ASN A 69 4.29 -5.78 2.58
CA ASN A 69 4.37 -4.76 3.62
C ASN A 69 4.82 -3.41 3.08
N LEU A 70 4.28 -2.34 3.68
CA LEU A 70 4.83 -1.00 3.59
C LEU A 70 5.69 -0.73 4.82
N ILE A 71 6.93 -0.29 4.58
CA ILE A 71 7.89 0.05 5.63
C ILE A 71 8.04 1.56 5.69
N PHE A 72 7.51 2.17 6.73
CA PHE A 72 7.66 3.59 7.02
C PHE A 72 8.87 3.79 7.94
N THR A 73 9.74 4.73 7.60
CA THR A 73 10.92 5.05 8.42
C THR A 73 10.81 6.47 8.95
N ALA A 74 10.71 6.62 10.26
CA ALA A 74 10.67 7.91 10.95
C ALA A 74 11.65 7.90 12.12
N ASP A 75 12.51 8.92 12.21
CA ASP A 75 13.50 9.09 13.29
C ASP A 75 14.39 7.86 13.57
N GLY A 76 14.66 7.05 12.53
CA GLY A 76 15.46 5.83 12.63
C GLY A 76 14.71 4.61 13.17
N ALA A 77 13.39 4.71 13.38
CA ALA A 77 12.51 3.59 13.66
C ALA A 77 11.76 3.16 12.39
N GLU A 78 11.70 1.85 12.15
CA GLU A 78 10.89 1.25 11.09
C GLU A 78 9.55 0.79 11.64
N THR A 79 8.47 1.18 10.96
CA THR A 79 7.13 0.61 11.16
C THR A 79 6.75 -0.19 9.93
N ARG A 80 6.41 -1.47 10.13
CA ARG A 80 5.98 -2.36 9.05
C ARG A 80 4.49 -2.58 9.13
N LEU A 81 3.78 -2.21 8.07
CA LEU A 81 2.34 -2.36 7.96
C LEU A 81 2.05 -3.36 6.84
N PRO A 82 1.34 -4.47 7.12
CA PRO A 82 0.95 -5.39 6.08
C PRO A 82 -0.02 -4.70 5.11
N VAL A 83 0.07 -5.08 3.85
CA VAL A 83 -0.74 -4.57 2.75
C VAL A 83 -1.50 -5.75 2.13
N THR A 84 -2.75 -5.51 1.78
CA THR A 84 -3.54 -6.47 0.99
C THR A 84 -4.23 -5.72 -0.11
N GLN A 85 -4.06 -6.18 -1.35
CA GLN A 85 -4.77 -5.64 -2.50
C GLN A 85 -6.09 -6.41 -2.70
N SER A 86 -7.18 -5.67 -2.90
CA SER A 86 -8.48 -6.23 -3.24
C SER A 86 -8.60 -6.52 -4.74
N ASP A 87 -9.61 -7.29 -5.15
CA ASP A 87 -9.89 -7.57 -6.56
C ASP A 87 -10.16 -6.31 -7.41
N ASN A 88 -10.60 -5.22 -6.77
CA ASN A 88 -10.83 -3.93 -7.42
C ASN A 88 -9.55 -3.08 -7.53
N GLY A 89 -8.43 -3.56 -7.00
CA GLY A 89 -7.16 -2.87 -6.94
C GLY A 89 -6.97 -1.98 -5.72
N ASP A 90 -7.97 -1.80 -4.85
CA ASP A 90 -7.83 -1.02 -3.61
C ASP A 90 -6.86 -1.68 -2.63
N LEU A 91 -6.19 -0.89 -1.80
CA LEU A 91 -5.26 -1.38 -0.79
C LEU A 91 -5.86 -1.29 0.62
N ARG A 92 -5.62 -2.32 1.43
CA ARG A 92 -5.88 -2.32 2.86
C ARG A 92 -4.55 -2.39 3.60
N ILE A 93 -4.25 -1.37 4.39
CA ILE A 93 -2.94 -1.17 5.03
C ILE A 93 -3.07 -1.30 6.54
N GLY A 94 -2.25 -2.11 7.19
CA GLY A 94 -2.26 -2.32 8.63
C GLY A 94 -2.94 -3.61 9.07
N LEU A 95 -2.97 -3.83 10.39
CA LEU A 95 -3.45 -5.08 11.00
C LEU A 95 -4.98 -5.08 11.18
N GLY A 96 -5.57 -6.27 11.21
CA GLY A 96 -7.00 -6.45 11.49
C GLY A 96 -7.88 -5.85 10.40
N ASP A 97 -8.67 -4.83 10.75
CA ASP A 97 -9.48 -4.10 9.79
C ASP A 97 -8.70 -3.05 9.00
N GLY A 98 -7.44 -2.75 9.31
CA GLY A 98 -6.58 -1.84 8.53
C GLY A 98 -7.24 -0.52 8.09
N GLU A 99 -6.54 0.20 7.23
CA GLU A 99 -7.02 1.42 6.59
C GLU A 99 -7.23 1.16 5.10
N LEU A 100 -8.40 1.54 4.57
CA LEU A 100 -8.74 1.33 3.17
C LEU A 100 -8.31 2.54 2.33
N TYR A 101 -7.48 2.29 1.33
CA TYR A 101 -7.02 3.24 0.34
C TYR A 101 -7.56 2.83 -1.04
N GLN A 102 -8.37 3.70 -1.63
CA GLN A 102 -9.05 3.43 -2.91
C GLN A 102 -8.12 3.74 -4.07
N LYS A 103 -8.05 2.84 -5.06
CA LYS A 103 -7.22 3.07 -6.25
C LYS A 103 -7.76 4.30 -7.02
N SER A 104 -6.90 5.28 -7.22
CA SER A 104 -7.21 6.47 -8.01
C SER A 104 -7.04 6.13 -9.50
N HIS A 105 -8.05 6.50 -10.30
CA HIS A 105 -8.14 6.19 -11.73
C HIS A 105 -7.08 6.89 -12.58
#